data_AF-A0A4Q6BLN6-F1
#
_entry.id   AF-A0A4Q6BLN6-F1
#
_cell.length_a   1.000
_cell.length_b   1.000
_cell.length_c   1.000
_cell.angle_alpha   90.00
_cell.angle_beta   90.00
_cell.angle_gamma   90.00
#
_symmetry.space_group_name_H-M   'P 1'
#
loop_
_entity.id
_entity.type
_entity.pdbx_description
1 polymer ?
#
loop_
_entity_poly.entity_id
_entity_poly.type
_entity_poly.pdbx_seq_one_letter_code
_entity_poly.pdbx_strand_id
1 'polypeptide(L)'
;MAKYEDVGRNEMDLWSRWYHIAILDLSTCEDFQSTPEWIGNRLGLKTEVVAAALDYLKHEGYLTEAEGRLQKAAHHVRLPMTKSKAVIRAFHSRMMNKAAEVMESQTGDAAYANRLISGITVASNPKSLERAKERLSLAAHEVADILSEGPCTEVYHLGFQLFPLTK
;
A
#
# COMPACT_ATOMS: atom_id res chain seq x y z
N MET A 1 -3.23 22.26 -9.09
CA MET A 1 -2.17 21.24 -8.99
C MET A 1 -1.35 21.55 -7.76
N ALA A 2 -1.49 20.77 -6.69
CA ALA A 2 -0.69 20.95 -5.48
C ALA A 2 0.79 20.70 -5.81
N LYS A 3 1.69 21.56 -5.33
CA LYS A 3 3.14 21.36 -5.41
C LYS A 3 3.50 20.24 -4.43
N TYR A 4 4.17 19.20 -4.93
CA TYR A 4 4.62 18.06 -4.14
C TYR A 4 6.10 18.23 -3.81
N GLU A 5 6.45 18.16 -2.53
CA GLU A 5 7.83 18.31 -2.04
C GLU A 5 8.60 16.99 -2.06
N ASP A 6 9.93 17.10 -2.19
CA ASP A 6 10.86 15.97 -2.20
C ASP A 6 11.01 15.39 -0.78
N VAL A 7 11.19 14.07 -0.72
CA VAL A 7 10.99 13.20 0.45
C VAL A 7 11.90 13.58 1.62
N GLY A 8 11.30 14.04 2.73
CA GLY A 8 11.98 14.21 4.01
C GLY A 8 12.42 12.87 4.61
N ARG A 9 13.40 12.87 5.53
CA ARG A 9 13.94 11.66 6.19
C ARG A 9 12.83 10.77 6.79
N ASN A 10 11.79 11.38 7.37
CA ASN A 10 10.70 10.69 8.07
C ASN A 10 9.81 9.87 7.14
N GLU A 11 9.67 10.26 5.87
CA GLU A 11 8.85 9.51 4.91
C GLU A 11 9.46 8.15 4.54
N MET A 12 10.79 7.96 4.66
CA MET A 12 11.40 6.67 4.34
C MET A 12 11.06 5.59 5.36
N ASP A 13 10.99 5.96 6.64
CA ASP A 13 10.69 5.03 7.74
C ASP A 13 9.24 4.54 7.68
N LEU A 14 8.35 5.35 7.12
CA LEU A 14 6.98 4.94 6.83
C LEU A 14 6.93 3.73 5.88
N TRP A 15 7.77 3.71 4.83
CA TRP A 15 7.85 2.61 3.86
C TRP A 15 8.71 1.43 4.32
N SER A 16 9.43 1.56 5.45
CA SER A 16 10.29 0.50 5.98
C SER A 16 9.51 -0.76 6.37
N ARG A 17 8.24 -0.59 6.75
CA ARG A 17 7.32 -1.67 7.11
C ARG A 17 6.03 -1.52 6.31
N TRP A 18 5.67 -2.58 5.58
CA TRP A 18 4.47 -2.59 4.74
C TRP A 18 3.19 -2.26 5.53
N TYR A 19 3.14 -2.68 6.79
CA TYR A 19 1.96 -2.55 7.63
C TYR A 19 1.70 -1.12 8.10
N HIS A 20 2.69 -0.21 8.05
CA HIS A 20 2.43 1.19 8.42
C HIS A 20 1.36 1.81 7.53
N ILE A 21 1.47 1.61 6.21
CA ILE A 21 0.51 2.11 5.23
C ILE A 21 -0.82 1.39 5.37
N ALA A 22 -0.79 0.07 5.53
CA ALA A 22 -2.01 -0.70 5.72
C ALA A 22 -2.79 -0.27 6.97
N ILE A 23 -2.11 0.08 8.07
CA ILE A 23 -2.75 0.61 9.29
C ILE A 23 -3.35 1.99 9.04
N LEU A 24 -2.66 2.86 8.29
CA LEU A 24 -3.19 4.17 7.92
C LEU A 24 -4.47 4.04 7.10
N ASP A 25 -4.50 3.17 6.10
CA ASP A 25 -5.69 2.96 5.26
C ASP A 25 -6.79 2.20 6.02
N LEU A 26 -6.43 1.29 6.91
CA LEU A 26 -7.41 0.62 7.78
C LEU A 26 -8.11 1.62 8.72
N SER A 27 -7.42 2.71 9.12
CA SER A 27 -8.01 3.76 9.95
C SER A 27 -9.11 4.58 9.26
N THR A 28 -9.26 4.44 7.93
CA THR A 28 -10.34 5.06 7.17
C THR A 28 -11.51 4.12 6.91
N CYS A 29 -11.46 2.87 7.40
CA CYS A 29 -12.56 1.92 7.28
C CYS A 29 -13.68 2.22 8.28
N GLU A 30 -14.94 1.95 7.91
CA GLU A 30 -16.10 2.22 8.75
C GLU A 30 -16.11 1.44 10.07
N ASP A 31 -15.60 0.21 10.03
CA ASP A 31 -15.55 -0.71 11.18
C ASP A 31 -14.25 -0.58 11.98
N PHE A 32 -13.45 0.45 11.71
CA PHE A 32 -12.13 0.63 12.30
C PHE A 32 -12.18 0.69 13.83
N GLN A 33 -11.33 -0.12 14.47
CA GLN A 33 -11.04 -0.05 15.89
C GLN A 33 -9.55 0.24 16.10
N SER A 34 -9.25 1.23 16.94
CA SER A 34 -7.87 1.65 17.22
C SER A 34 -7.08 0.68 18.10
N THR A 35 -7.66 -0.45 18.51
CA THR A 35 -7.01 -1.41 19.40
C THR A 35 -5.98 -2.26 18.65
N PRO A 36 -4.78 -2.48 19.22
CA PRO A 36 -3.75 -3.29 18.60
C PRO A 36 -4.21 -4.71 18.26
N GLU A 37 -5.09 -5.30 19.06
CA GLU A 37 -5.64 -6.65 18.86
C GLU A 37 -6.52 -6.72 17.61
N TRP A 38 -7.41 -5.74 17.42
CA TRP A 38 -8.32 -5.72 16.27
C TRP A 38 -7.53 -5.54 14.97
N ILE A 39 -6.62 -4.57 14.94
CA ILE A 39 -5.76 -4.30 13.78
C ILE A 39 -4.85 -5.51 13.49
N GLY A 40 -4.30 -6.12 14.53
CA GLY A 40 -3.47 -7.32 14.42
C GLY A 40 -4.20 -8.49 13.77
N ASN A 41 -5.44 -8.73 14.19
CA ASN A 41 -6.30 -9.75 13.60
C ASN A 41 -6.62 -9.46 12.12
N ARG A 42 -6.93 -8.21 11.77
CA ARG A 42 -7.21 -7.81 10.38
C ARG A 42 -6.01 -7.97 9.44
N LEU A 43 -4.81 -7.69 9.93
CA LEU A 43 -3.57 -7.66 9.11
C LEU A 43 -2.69 -8.91 9.26
N GLY A 44 -3.04 -9.85 10.14
CA GLY A 44 -2.23 -11.03 10.45
C GLY A 44 -0.92 -10.67 11.16
N LEU A 45 -0.97 -9.72 12.10
CA LEU A 45 0.18 -9.22 12.86
C LEU A 45 0.02 -9.50 14.35
N LYS A 46 1.15 -9.65 15.05
CA LYS A 46 1.15 -9.75 16.52
C LYS A 46 0.79 -8.41 17.14
N THR A 47 0.04 -8.44 18.24
CA THR A 47 -0.41 -7.25 18.99
C THR A 47 0.73 -6.29 19.32
N GLU A 48 1.90 -6.81 19.73
CA GLU A 48 3.05 -5.97 20.12
C GLU A 48 3.66 -5.24 18.91
N VAL A 49 3.62 -5.87 17.72
CA VAL A 49 4.08 -5.24 16.48
C VAL A 49 3.16 -4.08 16.10
N VAL A 50 1.85 -4.28 16.26
CA VAL A 50 0.85 -3.25 15.98
C VAL A 50 0.94 -2.10 16.97
N ALA A 51 1.12 -2.39 18.27
CA ALA A 51 1.28 -1.35 19.28
C ALA A 51 2.47 -0.43 18.97
N ALA A 52 3.63 -1.02 18.64
CA ALA A 52 4.81 -0.26 18.22
C ALA A 52 4.58 0.56 16.93
N ALA A 53 3.85 0.00 15.96
CA ALA A 53 3.51 0.69 14.72
C ALA A 53 2.57 1.89 14.97
N LEU A 54 1.55 1.74 15.82
CA LEU A 54 0.65 2.82 16.19
C LEU A 54 1.38 3.95 16.91
N ASP A 55 2.30 3.62 17.84
CA ASP A 55 3.11 4.61 18.54
C ASP A 55 4.00 5.39 17.59
N TYR A 56 4.67 4.71 16.66
CA TYR A 56 5.43 5.35 15.59
C TYR A 56 4.55 6.27 14.73
N LEU A 57 3.41 5.77 14.22
CA LEU A 57 2.52 6.54 13.34
C LEU A 57 1.92 7.76 14.04
N LYS A 58 1.63 7.68 15.34
CA LYS A 58 1.20 8.82 16.16
C LYS A 58 2.33 9.81 16.38
N HIS A 59 3.53 9.32 16.73
CA HIS A 59 4.70 10.16 17.00
C HIS A 59 5.12 10.98 15.78
N GLU A 60 5.11 10.36 14.60
CA GLU A 60 5.43 10.99 13.32
C GLU A 60 4.29 11.83 12.74
N GLY A 61 3.13 11.88 13.42
CA GLY A 61 1.97 12.68 13.00
C GLY A 61 1.19 12.11 11.81
N TYR A 62 1.39 10.84 11.46
CA TYR A 62 0.60 10.16 10.42
C TYR A 62 -0.79 9.73 10.92
N LEU A 63 -0.92 9.45 12.22
CA LEU A 63 -2.19 9.24 12.90
C LEU A 63 -2.40 10.35 13.94
N THR A 64 -3.62 10.87 14.00
CA THR A 64 -4.04 11.84 15.03
C THR A 64 -5.26 11.30 15.76
N GLU A 65 -5.50 11.79 16.97
CA GLU A 65 -6.69 11.44 17.73
C GLU A 65 -7.73 12.55 17.60
N ALA A 66 -8.93 12.20 17.15
CA ALA A 66 -10.08 13.09 17.08
C ALA A 66 -11.31 12.35 17.61
N GLU A 67 -12.06 12.99 18.51
CA GLU A 67 -13.26 12.43 19.13
C GLU A 67 -13.02 11.04 19.77
N GLY A 68 -11.81 10.82 20.31
CA GLY A 68 -11.41 9.54 20.92
C GLY A 68 -11.14 8.41 19.93
N ARG A 69 -11.01 8.71 18.63
CA ARG A 69 -10.67 7.75 17.57
C ARG A 69 -9.39 8.16 16.86
N LEU A 70 -8.58 7.17 16.47
CA LEU A 70 -7.44 7.42 15.61
C LEU A 70 -7.93 7.66 14.18
N GLN A 71 -7.45 8.73 13.57
CA GLN A 71 -7.72 9.08 12.19
C GLN A 71 -6.40 9.35 11.45
N LYS A 72 -6.34 8.94 10.19
CA LYS A 72 -5.27 9.29 9.26
C LYS A 72 -5.16 10.81 9.18
N ALA A 73 -3.98 11.36 9.47
CA ALA A 73 -3.70 12.75 9.21
C ALA A 73 -3.79 13.01 7.69
N ALA A 74 -4.26 14.19 7.28
CA ALA A 74 -4.52 14.55 5.87
C ALA A 74 -3.26 14.61 4.96
N HIS A 75 -2.18 13.94 5.32
CA HIS A 75 -1.00 13.76 4.51
C HIS A 75 -1.31 12.84 3.33
N HIS A 76 -1.16 13.37 2.12
CA HIS A 76 -1.13 12.58 0.89
C HIS A 76 0.17 11.76 0.88
N VAL A 77 0.20 10.68 1.63
CA VAL A 77 1.33 9.76 1.68
C VAL A 77 1.41 9.05 0.33
N ARG A 78 2.44 9.35 -0.46
CA ARG A 78 2.70 8.69 -1.74
C ARG A 78 4.11 8.10 -1.75
N LEU A 79 4.24 6.90 -2.30
CA LEU A 79 5.56 6.34 -2.61
C LEU A 79 6.22 7.23 -3.66
N PRO A 80 7.41 7.77 -3.39
CA PRO A 80 8.18 8.48 -4.41
C PRO A 80 8.65 7.48 -5.49
N MET A 81 8.04 7.55 -6.67
CA MET A 81 8.33 6.67 -7.81
C MET A 81 9.61 7.06 -8.59
N THR A 82 10.32 8.12 -8.17
CA THR A 82 11.35 8.77 -8.98
C THR A 82 12.74 8.18 -8.83
N LYS A 83 13.03 7.42 -7.77
CA LYS A 83 14.37 6.86 -7.50
C LYS A 83 14.30 5.46 -6.90
N SER A 84 15.21 4.58 -7.34
CA SER A 84 15.40 3.25 -6.75
C SER A 84 16.15 3.34 -5.42
N LYS A 85 15.44 3.71 -4.34
CA LYS A 85 15.96 3.67 -2.96
C LYS A 85 15.83 2.25 -2.39
N ALA A 86 16.75 1.86 -1.49
CA ALA A 86 16.75 0.51 -0.91
C ALA A 86 15.44 0.17 -0.18
N VAL A 87 14.91 1.12 0.60
CA VAL A 87 13.65 0.95 1.33
C VAL A 87 12.45 0.72 0.39
N ILE A 88 12.41 1.43 -0.73
CA ILE A 88 11.34 1.30 -1.73
C ILE A 88 11.41 -0.06 -2.42
N ARG A 89 12.61 -0.51 -2.80
CA ARG A 89 12.80 -1.87 -3.33
C ARG A 89 12.35 -2.93 -2.32
N ALA A 90 12.74 -2.78 -1.05
CA ALA A 90 12.36 -3.70 0.01
C ALA A 90 10.84 -3.76 0.22
N PHE A 91 10.15 -2.60 0.20
CA PHE A 91 8.70 -2.52 0.26
C PHE A 91 8.05 -3.29 -0.90
N HIS A 92 8.43 -3.01 -2.15
CA HIS A 92 7.84 -3.68 -3.31
C HIS A 92 8.14 -5.18 -3.31
N SER A 93 9.36 -5.60 -2.97
CA SER A 93 9.69 -7.02 -2.81
C SER A 93 8.83 -7.69 -1.75
N ARG A 94 8.58 -7.03 -0.60
CA ARG A 94 7.71 -7.58 0.44
C ARG A 94 6.26 -7.70 -0.04
N MET A 95 5.75 -6.74 -0.79
CA MET A 95 4.39 -6.81 -1.33
C MET A 95 4.23 -7.88 -2.40
N MET A 96 5.23 -8.08 -3.26
CA MET A 96 5.24 -9.20 -4.22
C MET A 96 5.25 -10.56 -3.51
N ASN A 97 6.04 -10.70 -2.44
CA ASN A 97 6.03 -11.94 -1.65
C ASN A 97 4.67 -12.18 -0.99
N LYS A 98 3.99 -11.14 -0.47
CA LYS A 98 2.62 -11.26 0.03
C LYS A 98 1.63 -11.72 -1.03
N ALA A 99 1.74 -11.21 -2.26
CA ALA A 99 0.91 -11.67 -3.36
C ALA A 99 1.15 -13.16 -3.66
N ALA A 100 2.41 -13.61 -3.62
CA ALA A 100 2.76 -15.03 -3.74
C ALA A 100 2.19 -15.88 -2.58
N GLU A 101 2.34 -15.44 -1.32
CA GLU A 101 1.78 -16.10 -0.14
C GLU A 101 0.25 -16.28 -0.26
N VAL A 102 -0.47 -15.25 -0.73
CA VAL A 102 -1.93 -15.32 -0.97
C VAL A 102 -2.26 -16.33 -2.08
N MET A 103 -1.49 -16.35 -3.18
CA MET A 103 -1.67 -17.35 -4.24
C MET A 103 -1.54 -18.78 -3.75
N GLU A 104 -0.56 -19.04 -2.87
CA GLU A 104 -0.27 -20.38 -2.34
C GLU A 104 -1.25 -20.82 -1.24
N SER A 105 -1.67 -19.89 -0.36
CA SER A 105 -2.46 -20.22 0.82
C SER A 105 -3.97 -20.08 0.66
N GLN A 106 -4.43 -19.27 -0.30
CA GLN A 106 -5.85 -18.97 -0.49
C GLN A 106 -6.29 -19.39 -1.90
N THR A 107 -6.58 -20.68 -2.09
CA THR A 107 -6.76 -21.29 -3.42
C THR A 107 -8.22 -21.53 -3.84
N GLY A 108 -9.18 -21.39 -2.91
CA GLY A 108 -10.60 -21.60 -3.21
C GLY A 108 -11.25 -20.46 -4.00
N ASP A 109 -12.41 -20.73 -4.61
CA ASP A 109 -13.12 -19.80 -5.50
C ASP A 109 -13.46 -18.46 -4.84
N ALA A 110 -13.84 -18.46 -3.56
CA ALA A 110 -14.13 -17.24 -2.83
C ALA A 110 -12.89 -16.34 -2.68
N ALA A 111 -11.71 -16.93 -2.43
CA ALA A 111 -10.46 -16.18 -2.37
C ALA A 111 -10.02 -15.71 -3.76
N TYR A 112 -10.27 -16.50 -4.80
CA TYR A 112 -10.05 -16.09 -6.18
C TYR A 112 -10.92 -14.90 -6.57
N ALA A 113 -12.19 -14.88 -6.20
CA ALA A 113 -13.11 -13.77 -6.49
C ALA A 113 -12.70 -12.45 -5.82
N ASN A 114 -11.96 -12.52 -4.70
CA ASN A 114 -11.50 -11.36 -3.93
C ASN A 114 -10.05 -10.94 -4.27
N ARG A 115 -9.47 -11.41 -5.38
CA ARG A 115 -8.13 -10.98 -5.81
C ARG A 115 -8.04 -10.84 -7.32
N LEU A 116 -7.15 -9.96 -7.77
CA LEU A 116 -6.74 -9.87 -9.17
C LEU A 116 -5.22 -9.97 -9.26
N ILE A 117 -4.72 -11.13 -9.66
CA ILE A 117 -3.31 -11.33 -10.00
C ILE A 117 -3.28 -11.85 -11.43
N SER A 118 -2.90 -10.98 -12.36
CA SER A 118 -2.88 -11.25 -13.80
C SER A 118 -1.64 -10.62 -14.44
N GLY A 119 -1.28 -11.07 -15.64
CA GLY A 119 -0.09 -10.61 -16.33
C GLY A 119 -0.22 -10.69 -17.85
N ILE A 120 0.52 -9.82 -18.53
CA ILE A 120 0.64 -9.78 -19.99
C ILE A 120 2.12 -9.79 -20.33
N THR A 121 2.53 -10.67 -21.24
CA THR A 121 3.90 -10.69 -21.79
C THR A 121 3.87 -10.21 -23.23
N VAL A 122 4.71 -9.23 -23.58
CA VAL A 122 4.72 -8.62 -24.91
C VAL A 122 6.14 -8.24 -25.33
N ALA A 123 6.44 -8.37 -26.62
CA ALA A 123 7.64 -7.76 -27.19
C ALA A 123 7.48 -6.24 -27.16
N SER A 124 8.41 -5.52 -26.54
CA SER A 124 8.29 -4.08 -26.33
C SER A 124 9.19 -3.29 -27.28
N ASN A 125 8.71 -2.12 -27.71
CA ASN A 125 9.57 -1.08 -28.25
C ASN A 125 10.11 -0.26 -27.06
N PRO A 126 11.44 -0.24 -26.79
CA PRO A 126 11.99 0.49 -25.66
C PRO A 126 11.65 1.99 -25.65
N LYS A 127 11.43 2.60 -26.82
CA LYS A 127 11.02 4.00 -26.95
C LYS A 127 9.60 4.26 -26.40
N SER A 128 8.79 3.23 -26.26
CA SER A 128 7.43 3.30 -25.71
C SER A 128 7.37 3.11 -24.20
N LEU A 129 8.50 2.80 -23.54
CA LEU A 129 8.53 2.38 -22.13
C LEU A 129 8.02 3.46 -21.17
N GLU A 130 8.48 4.71 -21.32
CA GLU A 130 8.05 5.80 -20.44
C GLU A 130 6.55 6.09 -20.58
N ARG A 131 6.05 6.14 -21.82
CA ARG A 131 4.60 6.28 -22.08
C ARG A 131 3.79 5.13 -21.47
N ALA A 132 4.30 3.90 -21.49
CA ALA A 132 3.63 2.77 -20.85
C ALA A 132 3.59 2.91 -19.32
N LYS A 133 4.70 3.34 -18.69
CA LYS A 133 4.75 3.61 -17.24
C LYS A 133 3.76 4.70 -16.82
N GLU A 134 3.69 5.79 -17.57
CA GLU A 134 2.74 6.88 -17.32
C GLU A 134 1.29 6.40 -17.36
N ARG A 135 0.93 5.60 -18.37
CA ARG A 135 -0.43 5.04 -18.52
C ARG A 135 -0.79 4.07 -17.39
N LEU A 136 0.15 3.22 -16.99
CA LEU A 136 -0.04 2.33 -15.84
C LEU A 136 -0.19 3.12 -14.54
N SER A 137 0.60 4.18 -14.36
CA SER A 137 0.48 5.04 -13.19
C SER A 137 -0.87 5.76 -13.14
N LEU A 138 -1.35 6.29 -14.26
CA LEU A 138 -2.68 6.91 -14.32
C LEU A 138 -3.79 5.90 -13.97
N ALA A 139 -3.79 4.73 -14.60
CA ALA A 139 -4.77 3.68 -14.34
C ALA A 139 -4.77 3.26 -12.86
N ALA A 140 -3.61 3.23 -12.21
CA ALA A 140 -3.52 2.90 -10.80
C ALA A 140 -4.20 3.92 -9.89
N HIS A 141 -4.11 5.21 -10.23
CA HIS A 141 -4.83 6.26 -9.50
C HIS A 141 -6.33 6.16 -9.73
N GLU A 142 -6.76 5.96 -10.97
CA GLU A 142 -8.18 5.76 -11.30
C GLU A 142 -8.78 4.57 -10.55
N VAL A 143 -8.07 3.43 -10.48
CA VAL A 143 -8.51 2.26 -9.71
C VAL A 143 -8.51 2.53 -8.20
N ALA A 144 -7.53 3.26 -7.68
CA ALA A 144 -7.52 3.62 -6.26
C ALA A 144 -8.71 4.52 -5.90
N ASP A 145 -9.05 5.49 -6.76
CA ASP A 145 -10.21 6.35 -6.57
C ASP A 145 -11.49 5.49 -6.53
N ILE A 146 -11.69 4.58 -7.49
CA ILE A 146 -12.82 3.63 -7.53
C ILE A 146 -12.91 2.79 -6.24
N LEU A 147 -11.79 2.21 -5.78
CA LEU A 147 -11.76 1.37 -4.58
C LEU A 147 -12.08 2.15 -3.30
N SER A 148 -11.89 3.46 -3.31
CA SER A 148 -12.16 4.35 -2.17
C SER A 148 -13.54 5.02 -2.21
N GLU A 149 -14.38 4.67 -3.19
CA GLU A 149 -15.74 5.21 -3.29
C GLU A 149 -16.65 4.61 -2.19
N GLY A 150 -17.16 5.50 -1.33
CA GLY A 150 -18.12 5.15 -0.30
C GLY A 150 -17.53 4.44 0.93
N PRO A 151 -18.38 3.72 1.68
CA PRO A 151 -18.00 2.92 2.84
C PRO A 151 -16.84 1.95 2.58
N CYS A 152 -15.65 2.26 3.07
CA CYS A 152 -14.49 1.37 2.97
C CYS A 152 -14.49 0.38 4.15
N THR A 153 -14.33 -0.91 3.89
CA THR A 153 -14.26 -1.94 4.93
C THR A 153 -13.03 -2.83 4.84
N GLU A 154 -12.32 -2.84 3.71
CA GLU A 154 -11.15 -3.70 3.47
C GLU A 154 -9.98 -2.93 2.90
N VAL A 155 -8.76 -3.38 3.19
CA VAL A 155 -7.52 -2.77 2.67
C VAL A 155 -6.93 -3.63 1.57
N TYR A 156 -6.93 -3.11 0.35
CA TYR A 156 -6.33 -3.75 -0.81
C TYR A 156 -4.98 -3.12 -1.16
N HIS A 157 -4.01 -3.95 -1.51
CA HIS A 157 -2.78 -3.47 -2.13
C HIS A 157 -2.87 -3.62 -3.65
N LEU A 158 -2.82 -2.50 -4.38
CA LEU A 158 -2.68 -2.47 -5.82
C LEU A 158 -1.19 -2.32 -6.19
N GLY A 159 -0.66 -3.31 -6.93
CA GLY A 159 0.70 -3.27 -7.45
C GLY A 159 0.80 -3.93 -8.83
N PHE A 160 1.58 -3.34 -9.72
CA PHE A 160 1.86 -3.86 -11.06
C PHE A 160 3.36 -3.76 -11.34
N GLN A 161 3.89 -4.75 -12.06
CA GLN A 161 5.32 -4.85 -12.34
C GLN A 161 5.55 -4.79 -13.86
N LEU A 162 6.38 -3.84 -14.29
CA LEU A 162 6.86 -3.74 -15.66
C LEU A 162 8.39 -3.80 -15.64
N PHE A 163 8.94 -4.92 -16.10
CA PHE A 163 10.38 -5.19 -16.07
C PHE A 163 10.81 -5.93 -17.34
N PRO A 164 12.07 -5.77 -17.78
CA PRO A 164 12.58 -6.52 -18.92
C PRO A 164 12.75 -8.00 -18.54
N LEU A 165 12.25 -8.89 -19.40
CA LEU A 165 12.53 -10.34 -19.34
C LEU A 165 13.76 -10.75 -20.16
N THR A 166 14.29 -9.81 -20.95
CA THR A 166 15.47 -9.98 -21.80
C THR A 166 16.65 -9.18 -21.23
N LYS A 167 17.87 -9.65 -21.48
CA LYS A 167 19.11 -8.96 -21.12
C LYS A 167 19.41 -7.80 -22.06
#